data_AF-A0A814M8N5-F1
#
_entry.id   AF-A0A814M8N5-F1
#
_cell.length_a   1.000
_cell.length_b   1.000
_cell.length_c   1.000
_cell.angle_alpha   90.00
_cell.angle_beta   90.00
_cell.angle_gamma   90.00
#
_symmetry.space_group_name_H-M   'P 1'
#
loop_
_entity.id
_entity.type
_entity.pdbx_description
1 polymer ?
#
loop_
_entity_poly.entity_id
_entity_poly.type
_entity_poly.pdbx_seq_one_letter_code
_entity_poly.pdbx_strand_id
1 'polypeptide(L)'
;MADITQLDLYELFGLNETCSTKELTTAFRRKALKCHPDKYPNENEKKEHFLLIKRALELLTDKQAREAYDACRKQKKHQQERLSQMDDKRKKFKQDLERNEQKASQTTTTIINKSNTNKLRAEIERLRREGNRLVDEELEKLHNMFEEDKQKISSNHVNIIVKYNSNTKPYTDDELRQIFSKYGNISTIVNLNVKRALIEFYDDHISQFIENEKGLDERPFASVKIQKQKNTTTTSTSSSLSTNKQHDIVDLTKPDFEDFEAMILKKMAQQTATS
;
A
#
# COMPACT_ATOMS: atom_id res chain seq x y z
N MET A 1 -60.58 33.60 -13.26
CA MET A 1 -61.21 33.19 -14.55
C MET A 1 -60.35 32.16 -15.25
N ALA A 2 -60.60 30.87 -15.00
CA ALA A 2 -59.97 29.80 -15.75
C ALA A 2 -60.45 29.85 -17.22
N ASP A 3 -59.50 29.82 -18.15
CA ASP A 3 -59.79 29.84 -19.58
C ASP A 3 -60.15 28.43 -20.06
N ILE A 4 -61.31 28.30 -20.71
CA ILE A 4 -61.84 27.02 -21.21
C ILE A 4 -60.93 26.36 -22.26
N THR A 5 -60.02 27.14 -22.86
CA THR A 5 -59.06 26.64 -23.86
C THR A 5 -57.88 25.87 -23.25
N GLN A 6 -57.61 26.07 -21.95
CA GLN A 6 -56.45 25.46 -21.27
C GLN A 6 -56.82 24.15 -20.55
N LEU A 7 -58.10 23.94 -20.25
CA LEU A 7 -58.59 22.76 -19.55
C LEU A 7 -59.11 21.68 -20.53
N ASP A 8 -59.00 20.41 -20.11
CA ASP A 8 -59.68 19.32 -20.80
C ASP A 8 -61.17 19.32 -20.43
N LEU A 9 -62.02 19.61 -21.41
CA LEU A 9 -63.46 19.74 -21.22
C LEU A 9 -64.12 18.40 -20.89
N TYR A 10 -63.58 17.29 -21.38
CA TYR A 10 -64.10 15.95 -21.08
C TYR A 10 -63.74 15.54 -19.64
N GLU A 11 -62.52 15.86 -19.19
CA GLU A 11 -62.09 15.69 -17.80
C GLU A 11 -62.92 16.56 -16.85
N LEU A 12 -63.26 17.78 -17.28
CA LEU A 12 -64.15 18.67 -16.54
C LEU A 12 -65.55 18.08 -16.35
N PHE A 13 -66.03 17.17 -17.20
CA PHE A 13 -67.28 16.43 -16.96
C PHE A 13 -67.07 15.04 -16.34
N GLY A 14 -65.83 14.55 -16.33
CA GLY A 14 -65.49 13.18 -15.94
C GLY A 14 -66.01 12.15 -16.95
N LEU A 15 -66.00 12.51 -18.23
CA LEU A 15 -66.48 11.70 -19.34
C LEU A 15 -65.34 11.38 -20.31
N ASN A 16 -65.55 10.36 -21.14
CA ASN A 16 -64.63 10.03 -22.22
C ASN A 16 -64.92 10.88 -23.47
N GLU A 17 -63.96 10.97 -24.38
CA GLU A 17 -64.07 11.71 -25.65
C GLU A 17 -65.17 11.16 -26.57
N THR A 18 -65.49 9.87 -26.43
CA THR A 18 -66.57 9.17 -27.15
C THR A 18 -67.96 9.37 -26.53
N CYS A 19 -68.11 10.23 -25.52
CA CYS A 19 -69.38 10.38 -24.81
C CYS A 19 -70.52 10.92 -25.70
N SER A 20 -71.72 10.40 -25.45
CA SER A 20 -72.94 10.84 -26.13
C SER A 20 -73.46 12.16 -25.56
N THR A 21 -74.21 12.92 -26.35
CA THR A 21 -74.87 14.16 -25.91
C THR A 21 -75.82 13.93 -24.72
N LYS A 22 -76.43 12.73 -24.62
CA LYS A 22 -77.26 12.32 -23.47
C LYS A 22 -76.44 12.16 -22.18
N GLU A 23 -75.23 11.63 -22.28
CA GLU A 23 -74.33 11.46 -21.14
C GLU A 23 -73.78 12.81 -20.68
N LEU A 24 -73.42 13.68 -21.64
CA LEU A 24 -72.97 15.03 -21.39
C LEU A 24 -74.02 15.87 -20.65
N THR A 25 -75.27 15.86 -21.11
CA THR A 25 -76.38 16.58 -20.45
C THR A 25 -76.68 16.04 -19.06
N THR A 26 -76.57 14.73 -18.85
CA THR A 26 -76.74 14.10 -17.53
C THR A 26 -75.60 14.48 -16.58
N ALA A 27 -74.36 14.46 -17.05
CA ALA A 27 -73.19 14.87 -16.28
C ALA A 27 -73.24 16.36 -15.93
N PHE A 28 -73.68 17.21 -16.86
CA PHE A 28 -73.93 18.63 -16.63
C PHE A 28 -74.95 18.84 -15.51
N ARG A 29 -76.13 18.21 -15.58
CA ARG A 29 -77.16 18.34 -14.53
C ARG A 29 -76.60 17.98 -13.15
N ARG A 30 -75.83 16.89 -13.07
CA ARG A 30 -75.21 16.44 -11.82
C ARG A 30 -74.18 17.44 -11.29
N LYS A 31 -73.34 18.05 -12.14
CA LYS A 31 -72.35 19.05 -11.71
C LYS A 31 -72.98 20.42 -11.44
N ALA A 32 -73.97 20.83 -12.23
CA ALA A 32 -74.75 22.04 -12.05
C ALA A 32 -75.45 22.07 -10.69
N LEU A 33 -76.06 20.97 -10.26
CA LEU A 33 -76.70 20.87 -8.94
C LEU A 33 -75.72 21.03 -7.76
N LYS A 34 -74.46 20.64 -7.95
CA LYS A 34 -73.40 20.76 -6.94
C LYS A 34 -72.81 22.16 -6.84
N CYS A 35 -72.91 22.95 -7.91
CA CYS A 35 -72.33 24.30 -8.01
C CYS A 35 -73.39 25.38 -8.23
N HIS A 36 -74.67 25.07 -8.00
CA HIS A 36 -75.75 26.00 -8.34
C HIS A 36 -75.68 27.27 -7.49
N PRO A 37 -75.74 28.48 -8.09
CA PRO A 37 -75.58 29.74 -7.37
C PRO A 37 -76.65 29.99 -6.30
N ASP A 38 -77.85 29.40 -6.47
CA ASP A 38 -78.95 29.46 -5.50
C ASP A 38 -78.66 28.71 -4.19
N LYS A 39 -77.92 27.59 -4.26
CA LYS A 39 -77.54 26.82 -3.07
C LYS A 39 -76.32 27.38 -2.35
N TYR A 40 -75.47 28.08 -3.10
CA TYR A 40 -74.20 28.62 -2.61
C TYR A 40 -74.03 30.10 -2.99
N PRO A 41 -74.90 30.99 -2.49
CA PRO A 41 -74.90 32.41 -2.89
C PRO A 41 -73.65 33.18 -2.44
N ASN A 42 -72.93 32.70 -1.42
CA ASN A 42 -71.74 33.36 -0.86
C ASN A 42 -70.41 32.77 -1.35
N GLU A 43 -70.43 31.65 -2.08
CA GLU A 43 -69.20 31.01 -2.60
C GLU A 43 -68.94 31.43 -4.05
N ASN A 44 -68.02 32.37 -4.25
CA ASN A 44 -67.65 32.84 -5.58
C ASN A 44 -67.01 31.74 -6.44
N GLU A 45 -66.28 30.80 -5.83
CA GLU A 45 -65.68 29.67 -6.55
C GLU A 45 -66.73 28.77 -7.22
N LYS A 46 -67.85 28.47 -6.53
CA LYS A 46 -68.95 27.66 -7.10
C LYS A 46 -69.59 28.36 -8.29
N LYS A 47 -69.75 29.68 -8.22
CA LYS A 47 -70.27 30.51 -9.32
C LYS A 47 -69.35 30.46 -10.54
N GLU A 48 -68.04 30.61 -10.33
CA GLU A 48 -67.06 30.49 -11.42
C GLU A 48 -67.08 29.08 -12.04
N HIS A 49 -67.08 28.03 -11.22
CA HIS A 49 -67.17 26.65 -11.71
C HIS A 49 -68.47 26.39 -12.47
N PHE A 50 -69.60 26.91 -12.01
CA PHE A 50 -70.88 26.78 -12.71
C PHE A 50 -70.83 27.45 -14.09
N LEU A 51 -70.27 28.65 -14.17
CA LEU A 51 -70.11 29.36 -15.45
C LEU A 51 -69.17 28.62 -16.40
N LEU A 52 -68.07 28.06 -15.88
CA LEU A 52 -67.12 27.25 -16.63
C LEU A 52 -67.77 25.96 -17.17
N ILE A 53 -68.52 25.25 -16.34
CA ILE A 53 -69.28 24.04 -16.71
C ILE A 53 -70.34 24.37 -17.76
N LYS A 54 -71.02 25.51 -17.64
CA LYS A 54 -72.01 25.98 -18.63
C LYS A 54 -71.36 26.25 -19.99
N ARG A 55 -70.25 27.01 -20.03
CA ARG A 55 -69.50 27.29 -21.27
C ARG A 55 -68.95 26.01 -21.91
N ALA A 56 -68.46 25.08 -21.10
CA ALA A 56 -67.99 23.78 -21.58
C ALA A 56 -69.11 22.95 -22.22
N LEU A 57 -70.33 22.98 -21.64
CA LEU A 57 -71.49 22.33 -22.23
C LEU A 57 -71.85 22.96 -23.58
N GLU A 58 -71.87 24.30 -23.66
CA GLU A 58 -72.18 25.02 -24.90
C GLU A 58 -71.24 24.61 -26.04
N LEU A 59 -69.93 24.52 -25.77
CA LEU A 59 -68.93 24.10 -26.76
C LEU A 59 -69.07 22.63 -27.17
N LEU A 60 -69.31 21.73 -26.22
CA LEU A 60 -69.42 20.29 -26.50
C LEU A 60 -70.78 19.86 -27.07
N THR A 61 -71.79 20.73 -26.99
CA THR A 61 -73.13 20.47 -27.55
C THR A 61 -73.20 20.86 -29.02
N ASP A 62 -72.48 21.90 -29.44
CA ASP A 62 -72.34 22.25 -30.85
C ASP A 62 -71.37 21.29 -31.56
N LYS A 63 -71.85 20.66 -32.63
CA LYS A 63 -71.09 19.69 -33.41
C LYS A 63 -69.85 20.33 -34.04
N GLN A 64 -69.96 21.53 -34.62
CA GLN A 64 -68.83 22.19 -35.28
C GLN A 64 -67.77 22.60 -34.25
N ALA A 65 -68.19 23.18 -33.13
CA ALA A 65 -67.29 23.56 -32.05
C ALA A 65 -66.60 22.34 -31.41
N ARG A 66 -67.32 21.23 -31.21
CA ARG A 66 -66.75 19.97 -30.69
C ARG A 66 -65.71 19.38 -31.64
N GLU A 67 -65.98 19.34 -32.94
CA GLU A 67 -65.03 18.86 -33.94
C GLU A 67 -63.75 19.71 -33.96
N ALA A 68 -63.87 21.03 -33.91
CA ALA A 68 -62.72 21.94 -33.86
C ALA A 68 -61.90 21.76 -32.57
N TYR A 69 -62.56 21.59 -31.43
CA TYR A 69 -61.92 21.32 -30.14
C TYR A 69 -61.14 20.00 -30.17
N ASP A 70 -61.78 18.93 -30.64
CA ASP A 70 -61.18 17.59 -30.72
C ASP A 70 -59.97 17.60 -31.67
N ALA A 71 -60.04 18.32 -32.79
CA ALA A 71 -58.92 18.49 -33.72
C ALA A 71 -57.73 19.21 -33.08
N CYS A 72 -57.97 20.33 -32.40
CA CYS A 72 -56.93 21.10 -31.70
C CYS A 72 -56.25 20.25 -30.61
N ARG A 73 -57.05 19.52 -29.82
CA ARG A 73 -56.53 18.62 -28.77
C ARG A 73 -55.65 17.52 -29.34
N LYS A 74 -56.07 16.86 -30.44
CA LYS A 74 -55.27 15.83 -31.13
C LYS A 74 -53.96 16.41 -31.66
N GLN A 75 -54.00 17.58 -32.27
CA GLN A 75 -52.80 18.25 -32.78
C GLN A 75 -51.80 18.58 -31.66
N LYS A 76 -52.29 19.10 -30.52
CA LYS A 76 -51.46 19.38 -29.34
C LYS A 76 -50.80 18.11 -28.80
N LYS A 77 -51.55 17.01 -28.70
CA LYS A 77 -51.02 15.71 -28.28
C LYS A 77 -49.94 15.18 -29.22
N HIS A 78 -50.19 15.21 -30.54
CA HIS A 78 -49.19 14.81 -31.54
C HIS A 78 -47.93 15.69 -31.51
N GLN A 79 -48.08 16.99 -31.27
CA GLN A 79 -46.94 17.90 -31.13
C GLN A 79 -46.11 17.54 -29.90
N GLN A 80 -46.75 17.27 -28.77
CA GLN A 80 -46.08 16.85 -27.54
C GLN A 80 -45.35 15.50 -27.72
N GLU A 81 -45.97 14.53 -28.37
CA GLU A 81 -45.34 13.24 -28.70
C GLU A 81 -44.10 13.42 -29.58
N ARG A 82 -44.18 14.27 -30.62
CA ARG A 82 -43.02 14.58 -31.47
C ARG A 82 -41.88 15.22 -30.66
N LEU A 83 -42.19 16.17 -29.78
CA LEU A 83 -41.18 16.80 -28.93
C LEU A 83 -40.53 15.77 -27.99
N SER A 84 -41.34 14.94 -27.33
CA SER A 84 -40.85 13.86 -26.46
C SER A 84 -39.93 12.90 -27.21
N GLN A 85 -40.31 12.46 -28.42
CA GLN A 85 -39.48 11.59 -29.25
C GLN A 85 -38.15 12.25 -29.63
N MET A 86 -38.14 13.56 -29.88
CA MET A 86 -36.90 14.30 -30.16
C MET A 86 -36.01 14.38 -28.92
N ASP A 87 -36.60 14.56 -27.74
CA ASP A 87 -35.87 14.60 -26.48
C ASP A 87 -35.29 13.24 -26.11
N ASP A 88 -36.02 12.16 -26.33
CA ASP A 88 -35.52 10.78 -26.15
C ASP A 88 -34.35 10.47 -27.07
N LYS A 89 -34.44 10.88 -28.35
CA LYS A 89 -33.34 10.75 -29.32
C LYS A 89 -32.12 11.56 -28.90
N ARG A 90 -32.31 12.81 -28.47
CA ARG A 90 -31.22 13.67 -27.96
C ARG A 90 -30.57 13.09 -26.72
N LYS A 91 -31.38 12.59 -25.77
CA LYS A 91 -30.89 11.94 -24.54
C LYS A 91 -30.07 10.70 -24.86
N LYS A 92 -30.55 9.85 -25.78
CA LYS A 92 -29.81 8.66 -26.22
C LYS A 92 -28.49 9.05 -26.90
N PHE A 93 -28.52 10.02 -27.80
CA PHE A 93 -27.32 10.52 -28.46
C PHE A 93 -26.29 11.08 -27.45
N LYS A 94 -26.75 11.87 -26.48
CA LYS A 94 -25.91 12.39 -25.40
C LYS A 94 -25.26 11.24 -24.60
N GLN A 95 -26.04 10.24 -24.21
CA GLN A 95 -25.52 9.08 -23.47
C GLN A 95 -24.50 8.27 -24.28
N ASP A 96 -24.75 8.08 -25.58
CA ASP A 96 -23.81 7.36 -26.46
C ASP A 96 -22.50 8.15 -26.65
N LEU A 97 -22.60 9.48 -26.79
CA LEU A 97 -21.44 10.37 -26.88
C LEU A 97 -20.61 10.35 -25.59
N GLU A 98 -21.27 10.51 -24.43
CA GLU A 98 -20.63 10.47 -23.11
C GLU A 98 -19.97 9.12 -22.83
N ARG A 99 -20.62 8.01 -23.20
CA ARG A 99 -20.02 6.66 -23.10
C ARG A 99 -18.75 6.55 -23.96
N ASN A 100 -18.77 7.11 -25.16
CA ASN A 100 -17.60 7.07 -26.04
C ASN A 100 -16.45 7.94 -25.52
N GLU A 101 -16.75 9.12 -24.99
CA GLU A 101 -15.77 10.01 -24.36
C GLU A 101 -15.15 9.38 -23.10
N GLN A 102 -15.96 8.73 -22.27
CA GLN A 102 -15.46 7.99 -21.09
C GLN A 102 -14.52 6.85 -21.49
N LYS A 103 -14.88 6.06 -22.51
CA LYS A 103 -14.00 4.98 -23.01
C LYS A 103 -12.67 5.51 -23.56
N ALA A 104 -12.71 6.60 -24.33
CA ALA A 104 -11.51 7.23 -24.87
C ALA A 104 -10.62 7.81 -23.75
N SER A 105 -11.23 8.47 -22.77
CA SER A 105 -10.53 9.06 -21.62
C SER A 105 -9.91 7.97 -20.73
N GLN A 106 -10.66 6.93 -20.37
CA GLN A 106 -10.15 5.81 -19.57
C GLN A 106 -9.00 5.10 -20.27
N THR A 107 -9.09 4.87 -21.58
CA THR A 107 -8.03 4.23 -22.36
C THR A 107 -6.76 5.08 -22.35
N THR A 108 -6.90 6.39 -22.57
CA THR A 108 -5.77 7.35 -22.57
C THR A 108 -5.13 7.46 -21.18
N THR A 109 -5.92 7.64 -20.13
CA THR A 109 -5.45 7.70 -18.73
C THR A 109 -4.79 6.39 -18.30
N THR A 110 -5.34 5.23 -18.67
CA THR A 110 -4.74 3.93 -18.33
C THR A 110 -3.40 3.74 -19.02
N ILE A 111 -3.27 4.13 -20.29
CA ILE A 111 -1.99 4.03 -21.03
C ILE A 111 -0.93 4.96 -20.43
N ILE A 112 -1.28 6.22 -20.13
CA ILE A 112 -0.37 7.20 -19.54
C ILE A 112 0.06 6.76 -18.14
N ASN A 113 -0.89 6.34 -17.30
CA ASN A 113 -0.59 5.87 -15.94
C ASN A 113 0.27 4.60 -15.97
N LYS A 114 -0.03 3.63 -16.83
CA LYS A 114 0.78 2.40 -16.96
C LYS A 114 2.22 2.69 -17.42
N SER A 115 2.41 3.68 -18.30
CA SER A 115 3.75 4.13 -18.71
C SER A 115 4.51 4.79 -17.56
N ASN A 116 3.85 5.68 -16.80
CA ASN A 116 4.46 6.38 -15.67
C ASN A 116 4.77 5.43 -14.49
N THR A 117 3.89 4.47 -14.19
CA THR A 117 4.13 3.46 -13.14
C THR A 117 5.30 2.55 -13.50
N ASN A 118 5.42 2.18 -14.78
CA ASN A 118 6.52 1.32 -15.23
C ASN A 118 7.87 2.04 -15.15
N LYS A 119 7.93 3.33 -15.50
CA LYS A 119 9.14 4.15 -15.34
C LYS A 119 9.52 4.31 -13.87
N LEU A 120 8.56 4.61 -13.01
CA LEU A 120 8.80 4.75 -11.57
C LEU A 120 9.28 3.43 -10.94
N ARG A 121 8.66 2.30 -11.33
CA ARG A 121 9.05 0.97 -10.85
C ARG A 121 10.49 0.62 -11.25
N ALA A 122 10.87 0.91 -12.49
CA ALA A 122 12.23 0.69 -12.97
C ALA A 122 13.26 1.53 -12.20
N GLU A 123 12.93 2.78 -11.87
CA GLU A 123 13.82 3.65 -11.10
C GLU A 123 13.97 3.20 -9.64
N ILE A 124 12.88 2.77 -9.01
CA ILE A 124 12.92 2.16 -7.66
C ILE A 124 13.82 0.93 -7.65
N GLU A 125 13.69 0.06 -8.65
CA GLU A 125 14.50 -1.15 -8.74
C GLU A 125 15.99 -0.84 -8.95
N ARG A 126 16.30 0.20 -9.75
CA ARG A 126 17.67 0.68 -9.93
C ARG A 126 18.26 1.17 -8.61
N LEU A 127 17.56 2.03 -7.88
CA LEU A 127 18.03 2.56 -6.59
C LEU A 127 18.26 1.45 -5.55
N ARG A 128 17.44 0.40 -5.57
CA ARG A 128 17.65 -0.79 -4.71
C ARG A 128 18.94 -1.52 -5.03
N ARG A 129 19.20 -1.75 -6.32
CA ARG A 129 20.44 -2.42 -6.73
C ARG A 129 21.65 -1.58 -6.34
N GLU A 130 21.57 -0.26 -6.52
CA GLU A 130 22.65 0.66 -6.13
C GLU A 130 22.87 0.67 -4.61
N GLY A 131 21.79 0.72 -3.82
CA GLY A 131 21.86 0.63 -2.36
C GLY A 131 22.44 -0.70 -1.88
N ASN A 132 21.98 -1.83 -2.42
CA ASN A 132 22.51 -3.15 -2.08
C ASN A 132 23.99 -3.26 -2.46
N ARG A 133 24.39 -2.74 -3.62
CA ARG A 133 25.79 -2.74 -4.06
C ARG A 133 26.68 -1.97 -3.09
N LEU A 134 26.22 -0.83 -2.58
CA LEU A 134 26.98 -0.06 -1.60
C LEU A 134 27.15 -0.80 -0.27
N VAL A 135 26.11 -1.50 0.18
CA VAL A 135 26.19 -2.33 1.39
C VAL A 135 27.19 -3.47 1.18
N ASP A 136 27.13 -4.15 0.03
CA ASP A 136 28.06 -5.23 -0.30
C ASP A 136 29.51 -4.72 -0.38
N GLU A 137 29.74 -3.57 -1.02
CA GLU A 137 31.06 -2.92 -1.07
C GLU A 137 31.59 -2.56 0.33
N GLU A 138 30.75 -2.05 1.22
CA GLU A 138 31.15 -1.75 2.61
C GLU A 138 31.44 -3.00 3.43
N LEU A 139 30.65 -4.07 3.27
CA LEU A 139 30.90 -5.35 3.91
C LEU A 139 32.24 -5.95 3.44
N GLU A 140 32.56 -5.83 2.15
CA GLU A 140 33.83 -6.31 1.60
C GLU A 140 35.02 -5.50 2.13
N LYS A 141 34.89 -4.16 2.24
CA LYS A 141 35.93 -3.33 2.87
C LYS A 141 36.14 -3.71 4.33
N LEU A 142 35.06 -3.87 5.10
CA LEU A 142 35.15 -4.30 6.49
C LEU A 142 35.83 -5.66 6.60
N HIS A 143 35.47 -6.61 5.74
CA HIS A 143 36.11 -7.93 5.71
C HIS A 143 37.61 -7.82 5.47
N ASN A 144 38.03 -7.04 4.48
CA ASN A 144 39.45 -6.84 4.17
C ASN A 144 40.19 -6.16 5.34
N MET A 145 39.60 -5.15 5.98
CA MET A 145 40.19 -4.52 7.17
C MET A 145 40.37 -5.52 8.32
N PHE A 146 39.36 -6.36 8.58
CA PHE A 146 39.44 -7.40 9.61
C PHE A 146 40.53 -8.42 9.30
N GLU A 147 40.67 -8.84 8.04
CA GLU A 147 41.72 -9.78 7.65
C GLU A 147 43.12 -9.14 7.71
N GLU A 148 43.27 -7.85 7.36
CA GLU A 148 44.52 -7.11 7.56
C GLU A 148 44.90 -7.01 9.05
N ASP A 149 43.94 -6.66 9.90
CA ASP A 149 44.18 -6.56 11.35
C ASP A 149 44.51 -7.93 11.95
N LYS A 150 43.81 -8.98 11.53
CA LYS A 150 44.11 -10.36 11.94
C LYS A 150 45.48 -10.82 11.49
N GLN A 151 45.93 -10.45 10.29
CA GLN A 151 47.28 -10.76 9.81
C GLN A 151 48.34 -10.00 10.61
N LYS A 152 48.13 -8.71 10.93
CA LYS A 152 49.03 -7.91 11.78
C LYS A 152 49.10 -8.43 13.23
N ILE A 153 47.99 -8.94 13.76
CA ILE A 153 47.94 -9.52 15.12
C ILE A 153 48.55 -10.93 15.13
N SER A 154 48.31 -11.74 14.10
CA SER A 154 48.84 -13.10 14.01
C SER A 154 50.35 -13.16 13.70
N SER A 155 50.93 -12.11 13.10
CA SER A 155 52.32 -12.14 12.65
C SER A 155 53.37 -11.87 13.74
N ASN A 156 52.98 -11.36 14.92
CA ASN A 156 53.96 -10.75 15.83
C ASN A 156 54.06 -11.40 17.23
N HIS A 157 53.29 -12.45 17.52
CA HIS A 157 53.26 -13.05 18.86
C HIS A 157 53.88 -14.45 18.90
N VAL A 158 55.04 -14.57 19.55
CA VAL A 158 55.64 -15.85 19.87
C VAL A 158 55.12 -16.34 21.21
N ASN A 159 54.54 -17.55 21.20
CA ASN A 159 54.05 -18.22 22.40
C ASN A 159 55.07 -19.26 22.87
N ILE A 160 55.37 -19.26 24.16
CA ILE A 160 56.17 -20.32 24.80
C ILE A 160 55.34 -21.06 25.85
N ILE A 161 55.64 -22.35 26.00
CA ILE A 161 55.07 -23.18 27.06
C ILE A 161 56.18 -23.53 28.04
N VAL A 162 55.99 -23.13 29.29
CA VAL A 162 56.86 -23.46 30.42
C VAL A 162 56.22 -24.62 31.18
N LYS A 163 56.97 -25.70 31.40
CA LYS A 163 56.53 -26.83 32.23
C LYS A 163 57.26 -26.82 33.57
N TYR A 164 56.51 -26.94 34.66
CA TYR A 164 57.03 -27.05 36.01
C TYR A 164 57.35 -28.49 36.37
N ASN A 165 58.32 -28.67 37.27
CA ASN A 165 58.58 -29.98 37.86
C ASN A 165 57.47 -30.31 38.89
N SER A 166 57.06 -31.57 38.97
CA SER A 166 55.91 -31.98 39.81
C SER A 166 56.21 -31.90 41.32
N ASN A 167 57.48 -31.81 41.70
CA ASN A 167 57.93 -31.82 43.09
C ASN A 167 58.21 -30.41 43.65
N THR A 168 58.02 -29.37 42.84
CA THR A 168 58.32 -27.97 43.18
C THR A 168 57.05 -27.12 43.14
N LYS A 169 56.96 -26.10 44.00
CA LYS A 169 55.85 -25.14 43.95
C LYS A 169 55.85 -24.40 42.60
N PRO A 170 54.68 -24.17 41.97
CA PRO A 170 54.58 -23.38 40.75
C PRO A 170 55.14 -21.97 40.94
N TYR A 171 55.62 -21.39 39.86
CA TYR A 171 56.07 -20.01 39.84
C TYR A 171 54.90 -19.03 39.83
N THR A 172 55.05 -17.91 40.53
CA THR A 172 54.08 -16.81 40.45
C THR A 172 54.21 -16.05 39.14
N ASP A 173 53.18 -15.28 38.77
CA ASP A 173 53.20 -14.43 37.57
C ASP A 173 54.42 -13.50 37.57
N ASP A 174 54.69 -12.85 38.71
CA ASP A 174 55.81 -11.92 38.88
C ASP A 174 57.17 -12.62 38.76
N GLU A 175 57.32 -13.84 39.29
CA GLU A 175 58.57 -14.61 39.18
C GLU A 175 58.84 -14.98 37.71
N LEU A 176 57.81 -15.39 36.96
CA LEU A 176 57.94 -15.68 35.54
C LEU A 176 58.26 -14.42 34.74
N ARG A 177 57.63 -13.28 35.07
CA ARG A 177 57.97 -11.99 34.45
C ARG A 177 59.41 -11.61 34.68
N GLN A 178 59.91 -11.78 35.91
CA GLN A 178 61.30 -11.47 36.23
C GLN A 178 62.29 -12.36 35.47
N ILE A 179 62.01 -13.66 35.36
CA ILE A 179 62.88 -14.60 34.64
C ILE A 179 62.86 -14.35 33.14
N PHE A 180 61.68 -14.13 32.55
CA PHE A 180 61.51 -14.10 31.10
C PHE A 180 61.58 -12.69 30.49
N SER A 181 61.49 -11.62 31.29
CA SER A 181 61.69 -10.24 30.83
C SER A 181 63.07 -10.01 30.22
N LYS A 182 64.09 -10.80 30.61
CA LYS A 182 65.43 -10.76 30.01
C LYS A 182 65.48 -11.22 28.55
N TYR A 183 64.43 -11.91 28.08
CA TYR A 183 64.34 -12.44 26.73
C TYR A 183 63.38 -11.66 25.81
N GLY A 184 62.59 -10.74 26.36
CA GLY A 184 61.68 -9.90 25.60
C GLY A 184 60.54 -9.33 26.43
N ASN A 185 59.74 -8.46 25.81
CA ASN A 185 58.57 -7.85 26.44
C ASN A 185 57.40 -8.84 26.46
N ILE A 186 56.89 -9.13 27.66
CA ILE A 186 55.82 -10.09 27.87
C ILE A 186 54.47 -9.38 27.72
N SER A 187 53.60 -9.91 26.84
CA SER A 187 52.23 -9.46 26.65
C SER A 187 51.30 -10.08 27.69
N THR A 188 51.18 -11.41 27.65
CA THR A 188 50.24 -12.15 28.49
C THR A 188 50.94 -13.35 29.12
N ILE A 189 50.65 -13.61 30.39
CA ILE A 189 51.00 -14.87 31.05
C ILE A 189 49.71 -15.54 31.48
N VAL A 190 49.56 -16.80 31.09
CA VAL A 190 48.42 -17.63 31.43
C VAL A 190 48.92 -18.89 32.12
N ASN A 191 48.70 -18.99 33.43
CA ASN A 191 48.91 -20.24 34.17
C ASN A 191 47.80 -21.24 33.80
N LEU A 192 48.06 -22.09 32.81
CA LEU A 192 47.11 -23.09 32.32
C LEU A 192 46.72 -24.10 33.41
N ASN A 193 47.71 -24.55 34.18
CA ASN A 193 47.51 -25.44 35.33
C ASN A 193 48.75 -25.42 36.25
N VAL A 194 48.66 -26.14 37.38
CA VAL A 194 49.77 -26.31 38.34
C VAL A 194 51.07 -26.88 37.74
N LYS A 195 51.05 -27.40 36.51
CA LYS A 195 52.23 -27.99 35.84
C LYS A 195 52.72 -27.17 34.64
N ARG A 196 51.97 -26.17 34.17
CA ARG A 196 52.28 -25.46 32.92
C ARG A 196 51.79 -24.02 32.92
N ALA A 197 52.61 -23.16 32.32
CA ALA A 197 52.23 -21.80 31.95
C ALA A 197 52.44 -21.56 30.46
N LEU A 198 51.61 -20.70 29.89
CA LEU A 198 51.75 -20.13 28.56
C LEU A 198 52.19 -18.68 28.73
N ILE A 199 53.23 -18.29 28.01
CA ILE A 199 53.73 -16.92 28.00
C ILE A 199 53.74 -16.43 26.56
N GLU A 200 53.09 -15.30 26.33
CA GLU A 200 53.00 -14.62 25.04
C GLU A 200 53.88 -13.36 25.07
N PHE A 201 54.71 -13.19 24.05
CA PHE A 201 55.59 -12.03 23.91
C PHE A 201 55.07 -11.05 22.85
N TYR A 202 55.38 -9.77 23.01
CA TYR A 202 55.10 -8.73 22.01
C TYR A 202 56.06 -8.78 20.81
N ASP A 203 57.26 -9.34 21.00
CA ASP A 203 58.33 -9.37 20.01
C ASP A 203 58.40 -10.73 19.29
N ASP A 204 58.69 -10.67 17.99
CA ASP A 204 58.83 -11.85 17.12
C ASP A 204 60.21 -12.52 17.27
N HIS A 205 61.18 -11.81 17.87
CA HIS A 205 62.55 -12.28 18.05
C HIS A 205 62.86 -12.57 19.52
N ILE A 206 62.40 -13.72 20.00
CA ILE A 206 62.89 -14.26 21.27
C ILE A 206 64.24 -14.95 21.04
N SER A 207 65.22 -14.64 21.90
CA SER A 207 66.55 -15.27 21.86
C SER A 207 66.46 -16.80 21.79
N GLN A 208 67.16 -17.43 20.85
CA GLN A 208 67.20 -18.89 20.65
C GLN A 208 67.67 -19.67 21.90
N PHE A 209 68.24 -18.96 22.87
CA PHE A 209 68.67 -19.49 24.15
C PHE A 209 67.54 -19.62 25.20
N ILE A 210 66.30 -19.20 24.90
CA ILE A 210 65.17 -19.29 25.87
C ILE A 210 64.83 -20.73 26.25
N GLU A 211 65.01 -21.70 25.34
CA GLU A 211 64.77 -23.11 25.62
C GLU A 211 65.79 -23.70 26.62
N ASN A 212 66.92 -23.02 26.82
CA ASN A 212 67.96 -23.40 27.80
C ASN A 212 67.71 -22.79 29.19
N GLU A 213 66.67 -21.98 29.37
CA GLU A 213 66.35 -21.37 30.65
C GLU A 213 65.94 -22.45 31.66
N LYS A 214 66.71 -22.56 32.75
CA LYS A 214 66.47 -23.55 33.80
C LYS A 214 65.65 -23.00 34.96
N GLY A 215 65.35 -21.71 35.03
CA GLY A 215 64.63 -21.09 36.15
C GLY A 215 65.57 -20.78 37.31
N LEU A 216 65.02 -20.64 38.52
CA LEU A 216 65.83 -20.47 39.74
C LEU A 216 66.48 -21.78 40.14
N ASP A 217 67.72 -21.73 40.64
CA ASP A 217 68.53 -22.90 41.00
C ASP A 217 67.84 -23.85 42.00
N GLU A 218 67.01 -23.29 42.89
CA GLU A 218 66.21 -24.03 43.88
C GLU A 218 64.98 -24.74 43.28
N ARG A 219 64.49 -24.32 42.10
CA ARG A 219 63.20 -24.76 41.52
C ARG A 219 63.25 -24.89 39.98
N PRO A 220 64.10 -25.73 39.39
CA PRO A 220 64.29 -25.69 37.95
C PRO A 220 63.04 -26.06 37.14
N PHE A 221 62.86 -25.41 35.99
CA PHE A 221 61.83 -25.77 35.02
C PHE A 221 62.05 -27.19 34.47
N ALA A 222 60.97 -27.91 34.18
CA ALA A 222 61.05 -29.22 33.53
C ALA A 222 61.35 -29.11 32.03
N SER A 223 60.82 -28.08 31.36
CA SER A 223 61.16 -27.72 29.97
C SER A 223 60.52 -26.38 29.59
N VAL A 224 61.21 -25.61 28.74
CA VAL A 224 60.64 -24.44 28.05
C VAL A 224 60.64 -24.76 26.55
N LYS A 225 59.52 -24.55 25.86
CA LYS A 225 59.40 -24.83 24.41
C LYS A 225 58.66 -23.73 23.67
N ILE A 226 59.16 -23.35 22.50
CA ILE A 226 58.49 -22.41 21.61
C ILE A 226 57.35 -23.12 20.87
N GLN A 227 56.14 -22.58 20.94
CA GLN A 227 54.96 -23.08 20.26
C GLN A 227 54.85 -22.44 18.87
N LYS A 228 55.33 -23.14 17.83
CA LYS A 228 55.10 -22.71 16.44
C LYS A 228 53.60 -22.83 16.13
N GLN A 229 52.96 -21.71 15.81
CA GLN A 229 51.57 -21.70 15.38
C GLN A 229 51.46 -22.44 14.03
N LYS A 230 50.60 -23.48 13.95
CA LYS A 230 50.24 -24.08 12.67
C LYS A 230 49.14 -23.23 12.05
N ASN A 231 49.43 -22.54 10.94
CA ASN A 231 48.39 -21.88 10.16
C ASN A 231 47.49 -22.95 9.52
N THR A 232 46.33 -23.20 10.11
CA THR A 232 45.26 -23.94 9.45
C THR A 232 44.41 -22.96 8.66
N THR A 233 44.64 -22.90 7.36
CA THR A 233 43.76 -22.24 6.39
C THR A 233 42.44 -23.03 6.33
N THR A 234 41.41 -22.54 7.00
CA THR A 234 40.04 -23.02 6.75
C THR A 234 39.47 -22.24 5.58
N THR A 235 39.56 -22.86 4.40
CA THR A 235 38.75 -22.51 3.23
C THR A 235 37.28 -22.77 3.55
N SER A 236 36.51 -21.72 3.86
CA SER A 236 35.05 -21.83 3.93
C SER A 236 34.49 -21.66 2.52
N THR A 237 34.38 -22.79 1.83
CA THR A 237 33.64 -22.97 0.59
C THR A 237 32.16 -22.70 0.82
N SER A 238 31.60 -21.86 -0.05
CA SER A 238 30.19 -21.68 -0.31
C SER A 238 29.48 -23.02 -0.55
N SER A 239 28.48 -23.35 0.27
CA SER A 239 27.28 -24.07 -0.20
C SER A 239 26.20 -24.08 0.88
N SER A 240 25.03 -23.61 0.47
CA SER A 240 23.69 -23.96 0.97
C SER A 240 23.60 -25.25 1.79
N LEU A 241 22.85 -25.22 2.91
CA LEU A 241 21.78 -26.19 3.12
C LEU A 241 20.83 -25.74 4.24
N SER A 242 19.55 -25.92 3.93
CA SER A 242 18.39 -25.87 4.80
C SER A 242 18.48 -26.88 5.96
N THR A 243 18.08 -26.46 7.16
CA THR A 243 17.00 -27.03 8.01
C THR A 243 17.30 -26.98 9.52
N ASN A 244 16.37 -26.33 10.23
CA ASN A 244 15.82 -26.62 11.57
C ASN A 244 16.77 -26.94 12.74
N LYS A 245 16.90 -25.97 13.67
CA LYS A 245 16.33 -26.05 15.03
C LYS A 245 16.56 -24.74 15.82
N GLN A 246 15.43 -24.16 16.25
CA GLN A 246 15.20 -23.26 17.38
C GLN A 246 16.43 -22.69 18.12
N HIS A 247 16.82 -21.49 17.72
CA HIS A 247 17.18 -20.39 18.62
C HIS A 247 16.81 -19.11 17.86
N ASP A 248 15.92 -18.29 18.42
CA ASP A 248 15.51 -17.01 17.84
C ASP A 248 16.69 -16.03 17.88
N ILE A 249 17.55 -16.11 16.86
CA ILE A 249 18.36 -14.98 16.42
C ILE A 249 17.52 -14.33 15.33
N VAL A 250 16.91 -13.21 15.67
CA VAL A 250 16.24 -12.33 14.71
C VAL A 250 17.26 -12.01 13.61
N ASP A 251 16.97 -12.42 12.38
CA ASP A 251 17.77 -12.06 11.21
C ASP A 251 17.50 -10.59 10.88
N LEU A 252 18.31 -9.69 11.46
CA LEU A 252 18.21 -8.24 11.23
C LEU A 252 18.60 -7.82 9.80
N THR A 253 19.00 -8.75 8.92
CA THR A 253 19.40 -8.43 7.54
C THR A 253 18.23 -8.36 6.56
N LYS A 254 17.02 -8.67 7.00
CA LYS A 254 15.80 -8.45 6.23
C LYS A 254 14.73 -7.82 7.11
N PRO A 255 14.66 -6.49 7.20
CA PRO A 255 13.40 -5.90 7.58
C PRO A 255 12.38 -6.33 6.51
N ASP A 256 11.18 -6.78 6.93
CA ASP A 256 10.00 -7.06 6.10
C ASP A 256 9.54 -5.77 5.39
N PHE A 257 10.41 -5.21 4.56
CA PHE A 257 10.20 -3.99 3.80
C PHE A 257 9.26 -4.24 2.64
N GLU A 258 9.12 -5.50 2.21
CA GLU A 258 8.15 -5.95 1.21
C GLU A 258 6.70 -5.73 1.69
N ASP A 259 6.42 -5.90 2.98
CA ASP A 259 5.10 -5.65 3.57
C ASP A 259 4.79 -4.16 3.69
N PHE A 260 5.80 -3.35 4.06
CA PHE A 260 5.66 -1.89 4.10
C PHE A 260 5.48 -1.30 2.70
N GLU A 261 6.20 -1.83 1.72
CA GLU A 261 6.12 -1.45 0.31
C GLU A 261 4.75 -1.80 -0.31
N ALA A 262 4.25 -3.01 -0.05
CA ALA A 262 2.92 -3.42 -0.49
C ALA A 262 1.83 -2.52 0.13
N MET A 263 2.02 -2.09 1.38
CA MET A 263 1.11 -1.18 2.06
C MET A 263 1.12 0.23 1.45
N ILE A 264 2.30 0.80 1.15
CA ILE A 264 2.43 2.14 0.54
C ILE A 264 1.81 2.15 -0.87
N LEU A 265 2.10 1.12 -1.69
CA LEU A 265 1.55 0.99 -3.03
C LEU A 265 0.01 0.86 -3.02
N LYS A 266 -0.52 0.07 -2.08
CA LYS A 266 -1.97 -0.06 -1.88
C LYS A 266 -2.63 1.27 -1.47
N LYS A 267 -1.96 2.04 -0.61
CA LYS A 267 -2.45 3.35 -0.15
C LYS A 267 -2.43 4.40 -1.27
N MET A 268 -1.41 4.40 -2.11
CA MET A 268 -1.33 5.29 -3.28
C MET A 268 -2.38 4.96 -4.35
N ALA A 269 -2.61 3.67 -4.62
CA ALA A 269 -3.65 3.23 -5.56
C ALA A 269 -5.07 3.63 -5.10
N GLN A 270 -5.32 3.61 -3.79
CA GLN A 270 -6.61 4.02 -3.22
C GLN A 270 -6.88 5.53 -3.35
N GLN A 271 -5.85 6.37 -3.23
CA GLN A 271 -5.99 7.83 -3.36
C GLN A 271 -6.31 8.27 -4.80
N THR A 272 -5.80 7.54 -5.80
CA THR A 272 -6.11 7.82 -7.21
C THR A 272 -7.52 7.41 -7.64
N ALA A 273 -8.23 6.61 -6.83
CA ALA A 273 -9.60 6.16 -7.12
C ALA A 273 -10.69 7.05 -6.50
N THR A 274 -10.30 8.01 -5.64
CA THR A 274 -11.22 8.88 -4.88
C THR A 274 -11.23 10.34 -5.32
N SER A 275 -10.56 10.68 -6.44
CA SER A 275 -10.64 11.98 -7.14
C SER A 275 -11.23 11.78 -8.53
#